data_AF-A0A0W0GFP2-F1
#
_entry.id   AF-A0A0W0GFP2-F1
#
_cell.length_a   1.000
_cell.length_b   1.000
_cell.length_c   1.000
_cell.angle_alpha   90.00
_cell.angle_beta   90.00
_cell.angle_gamma   90.00
#
_symmetry.space_group_name_H-M   'P 1'
#
loop_
_entity.id
_entity.type
_entity.pdbx_description
1 polymer ?
#
loop_
_entity_poly.entity_id
_entity_poly.type
_entity_poly.pdbx_seq_one_letter_code
_entity_poly.pdbx_strand_id
1 'polypeptide(L)'
;MNRIFDKKSDETELTWAELKEAFRKHYLPANIQADAQLRIEDANMTNQADNYVNEFRVMADESEYDDQALIHIFRKGLPFSLADKILNQPQGWPTDLEGWYKAAIRFDEQLKYAKAVQKPRRFQMARDKKKKYEKKEVAINRMDTRLTDDERKEYMKDGQCFQCAKQGHLSRDCPQKNMGRNEEHREQKKMPRDAYVKIQAIIKEYDTKEQGELLDIITMYEVFF
;
A
#
# COMPACT_ATOMS: atom_id res chain seq x y z
N MET A 1 -35.13 22.71 -41.42
CA MET A 1 -34.48 21.87 -40.38
C MET A 1 -33.66 20.82 -41.11
N ASN A 2 -32.33 21.00 -41.13
CA ASN A 2 -31.40 20.08 -41.78
C ASN A 2 -31.33 18.78 -40.97
N ARG A 3 -31.58 17.65 -41.61
CA ARG A 3 -31.30 16.32 -41.03
C ARG A 3 -29.77 16.17 -40.99
N ILE A 4 -29.20 16.10 -39.79
CA ILE A 4 -27.75 16.10 -39.55
C ILE A 4 -27.09 14.73 -39.78
N PHE A 5 -27.87 13.67 -40.05
CA PHE A 5 -27.32 12.37 -40.40
C PHE A 5 -27.79 11.93 -41.78
N ASP A 6 -27.00 12.32 -42.77
CA ASP A 6 -27.01 11.67 -44.07
C ASP A 6 -26.15 10.40 -43.92
N LYS A 7 -26.81 9.26 -43.71
CA LYS A 7 -26.14 7.95 -43.62
C LYS A 7 -25.63 7.63 -45.02
N LYS A 8 -24.40 8.07 -45.34
CA LYS A 8 -23.70 7.64 -46.55
C LYS A 8 -23.54 6.12 -46.49
N SER A 9 -24.31 5.44 -47.32
CA SER A 9 -24.44 3.99 -47.41
C SER A 9 -23.29 3.36 -48.20
N ASP A 10 -22.05 3.64 -47.78
CA ASP A 10 -20.87 3.00 -48.38
C ASP A 10 -19.81 2.60 -47.33
N GLU A 11 -20.24 2.43 -46.09
CA GLU A 11 -19.46 1.71 -45.10
C GLU A 11 -19.92 0.25 -45.15
N THR A 12 -19.04 -0.61 -45.67
CA THR A 12 -19.11 -2.07 -45.57
C THR A 12 -19.80 -2.47 -44.27
N GLU A 13 -20.91 -3.21 -44.34
CA GLU A 13 -21.60 -3.73 -43.15
C GLU A 13 -20.60 -4.53 -42.32
N LEU A 14 -19.99 -3.87 -41.33
CA LEU A 14 -19.04 -4.46 -40.41
C LEU A 14 -19.75 -5.60 -39.71
N THR A 15 -19.36 -6.81 -40.07
CA THR A 15 -19.94 -8.00 -39.50
C THR A 15 -19.51 -8.10 -38.03
N TRP A 16 -20.35 -8.72 -37.20
CA TRP A 16 -20.02 -8.96 -35.79
C TRP A 16 -18.70 -9.74 -35.61
N ALA A 17 -18.31 -10.55 -36.59
CA ALA A 17 -17.03 -11.25 -36.62
C ALA A 17 -15.85 -10.28 -36.79
N GLU A 18 -15.93 -9.35 -37.75
CA GLU A 18 -14.90 -8.34 -38.00
C GLU A 18 -14.75 -7.38 -36.82
N LEU A 19 -15.86 -7.02 -36.16
CA LEU A 19 -15.81 -6.22 -34.93
C LEU A 19 -15.09 -6.96 -33.80
N LYS A 20 -15.39 -8.25 -33.57
CA LYS A 20 -14.69 -9.06 -32.56
C LYS A 20 -13.20 -9.17 -32.88
N GLU A 21 -12.85 -9.37 -34.14
CA GLU A 21 -11.47 -9.52 -34.56
C GLU A 21 -10.69 -8.20 -34.43
N ALA A 22 -11.27 -7.08 -34.86
CA ALA A 22 -10.71 -5.75 -34.66
C ALA A 22 -10.56 -5.42 -33.17
N PHE A 23 -11.55 -5.75 -32.35
CA PHE A 23 -11.49 -5.55 -30.90
C PHE A 23 -10.37 -6.38 -30.26
N ARG A 24 -10.26 -7.67 -30.61
CA ARG A 24 -9.16 -8.53 -30.14
C ARG A 24 -7.81 -7.97 -30.54
N LYS A 25 -7.66 -7.55 -31.79
CA LYS A 25 -6.41 -6.99 -32.29
C LYS A 25 -6.02 -5.67 -31.63
N HIS A 26 -7.01 -4.86 -31.23
CA HIS A 26 -6.77 -3.51 -30.75
C HIS A 26 -6.70 -3.39 -29.21
N TYR A 27 -7.38 -4.29 -28.49
CA TYR A 27 -7.54 -4.23 -27.03
C TYR A 27 -7.00 -5.46 -26.27
N LEU A 28 -6.77 -6.60 -26.94
CA LEU A 28 -6.10 -7.74 -26.29
C LEU A 28 -4.58 -7.70 -26.56
N PRO A 29 -3.76 -8.10 -25.58
CA PRO A 29 -2.34 -8.31 -25.80
C PRO A 29 -2.13 -9.32 -26.94
N ALA A 30 -1.07 -9.11 -27.74
CA ALA A 30 -0.73 -10.01 -28.85
C ALA A 30 -0.54 -11.48 -28.40
N ASN A 31 -0.24 -11.69 -27.11
CA ASN A 31 -0.23 -13.00 -26.47
C ASN A 31 -0.87 -12.90 -25.08
N ILE A 32 -2.15 -13.29 -25.00
CA ILE A 32 -2.96 -13.26 -23.76
C ILE A 32 -2.33 -14.15 -22.69
N GLN A 33 -1.82 -15.32 -23.08
CA GLN A 33 -1.17 -16.27 -22.17
C GLN A 33 0.11 -15.68 -21.57
N ALA A 34 0.98 -15.09 -22.38
CA ALA A 34 2.21 -14.48 -21.88
C ALA A 34 1.94 -13.28 -20.95
N ASP A 35 0.91 -12.47 -21.23
CA ASP A 35 0.48 -11.40 -20.34
C ASP A 35 -0.05 -11.95 -19.01
N ALA A 36 -0.91 -12.97 -19.06
CA ALA A 36 -1.44 -13.64 -17.88
C ALA A 36 -0.32 -14.26 -17.02
N GLN A 37 0.68 -14.88 -17.64
CA GLN A 37 1.85 -15.43 -16.96
C GLN A 37 2.68 -14.34 -16.26
N LEU A 38 2.93 -13.21 -16.91
CA LEU A 38 3.63 -12.08 -16.28
C LEU A 38 2.83 -11.54 -15.08
N ARG A 39 1.51 -11.38 -15.25
CA ARG A 39 0.64 -10.83 -14.21
C ARG A 39 0.50 -11.77 -13.02
N ILE A 40 0.36 -13.07 -13.25
CA ILE A 40 0.19 -14.05 -12.17
C ILE A 40 1.48 -14.23 -11.36
N GLU A 41 2.65 -14.13 -11.99
CA GLU A 41 3.94 -14.25 -11.31
C GLU A 41 4.26 -13.08 -10.37
N ASP A 42 3.76 -11.89 -10.72
CA ASP A 42 3.87 -10.68 -9.92
C ASP A 42 2.67 -10.49 -8.96
N ALA A 43 1.65 -11.34 -9.06
CA ALA A 43 0.42 -11.23 -8.27
C ALA A 43 0.70 -11.47 -6.78
N ASN A 44 0.37 -10.47 -5.97
CA ASN A 44 0.58 -10.48 -4.54
C ASN A 44 -0.63 -9.93 -3.78
N MET A 45 -0.90 -10.54 -2.63
CA MET A 45 -2.03 -10.18 -1.78
C MET A 45 -1.72 -8.90 -1.02
N THR A 46 -2.32 -7.78 -1.46
CA THR A 46 -2.11 -6.46 -0.86
C THR A 46 -3.13 -6.13 0.23
N ASN A 47 -4.38 -6.56 0.05
CA ASN A 47 -5.51 -6.21 0.90
C ASN A 47 -6.16 -7.45 1.51
N GLN A 48 -7.28 -7.88 0.93
CA GLN A 48 -8.10 -8.99 1.41
C GLN A 48 -7.80 -10.25 0.59
N ALA A 49 -7.80 -11.39 1.27
CA ALA A 49 -7.58 -12.68 0.62
C ALA A 49 -8.66 -12.99 -0.44
N ASP A 50 -9.92 -12.59 -0.23
CA ASP A 50 -11.02 -12.82 -1.19
C ASP A 50 -10.75 -12.17 -2.54
N ASN A 51 -10.39 -10.88 -2.54
CA ASN A 51 -10.08 -10.15 -3.77
C ASN A 51 -8.88 -10.77 -4.49
N TYR A 52 -7.83 -11.11 -3.73
CA TYR A 52 -6.65 -11.75 -4.29
C TYR A 52 -6.97 -13.10 -4.93
N VAL A 53 -7.79 -13.94 -4.27
CA VAL A 53 -8.23 -15.23 -4.82
C VAL A 53 -9.03 -15.05 -6.11
N ASN A 54 -9.94 -14.08 -6.16
CA ASN A 54 -10.75 -13.82 -7.34
C ASN A 54 -9.89 -13.36 -8.53
N GLU A 55 -8.99 -12.40 -8.31
CA GLU A 55 -8.05 -11.94 -9.34
C GLU A 55 -7.12 -13.06 -9.80
N PHE A 56 -6.61 -13.86 -8.85
CA PHE A 56 -5.71 -14.96 -9.15
C PHE A 56 -6.38 -16.05 -9.99
N ARG A 57 -7.65 -16.37 -9.75
CA ARG A 57 -8.40 -17.37 -10.54
C ARG A 57 -8.47 -16.99 -12.01
N VAL A 58 -8.78 -15.72 -12.30
CA VAL A 58 -8.85 -15.23 -13.68
C VAL A 58 -7.50 -15.39 -14.38
N MET A 59 -6.42 -14.96 -13.73
CA MET A 59 -5.07 -15.08 -14.30
C MET A 59 -4.61 -16.54 -14.41
N ALA A 60 -5.01 -17.40 -13.47
CA ALA A 60 -4.68 -18.82 -13.50
C ALA A 60 -5.27 -19.51 -14.73
N ASP A 61 -6.55 -19.27 -15.00
CA ASP A 61 -7.26 -19.81 -16.16
C ASP A 61 -6.63 -19.35 -17.49
N GLU A 62 -6.15 -18.11 -17.56
CA GLU A 62 -5.52 -17.54 -18.77
C GLU A 62 -4.05 -17.94 -18.94
N SER A 63 -3.37 -18.35 -17.87
CA SER A 63 -1.92 -18.66 -17.88
C SER A 63 -1.58 -20.06 -18.41
N GLU A 64 -2.55 -20.98 -18.39
CA GLU A 64 -2.39 -22.42 -18.66
C GLU A 64 -1.36 -23.13 -17.77
N TYR A 65 -1.00 -22.54 -16.61
CA TYR A 65 -0.12 -23.20 -15.65
C TYR A 65 -0.78 -24.42 -15.02
N ASP A 66 0.05 -25.40 -14.64
CA ASP A 66 -0.42 -26.55 -13.89
C ASP A 66 -0.67 -26.20 -12.42
N ASP A 67 -1.52 -26.97 -11.75
CA ASP A 67 -1.90 -26.72 -10.36
C ASP A 67 -0.69 -26.62 -9.41
N GLN A 68 0.41 -27.36 -9.65
CA GLN A 68 1.59 -27.28 -8.78
C GLN A 68 2.33 -25.96 -8.96
N ALA A 69 2.48 -25.47 -10.20
CA ALA A 69 3.02 -24.14 -10.44
C ALA A 69 2.10 -23.06 -9.86
N LEU A 70 0.79 -23.16 -10.06
CA LEU A 70 -0.19 -22.22 -9.52
C LEU A 70 -0.15 -22.17 -7.99
N ILE A 71 -0.08 -23.32 -7.31
CA ILE A 71 0.07 -23.38 -5.84
C ILE A 71 1.37 -22.69 -5.40
N HIS A 72 2.48 -22.93 -6.11
CA HIS A 72 3.76 -22.30 -5.80
C HIS A 72 3.68 -20.77 -5.93
N ILE A 73 3.14 -20.28 -7.05
CA ILE A 73 2.99 -18.85 -7.35
C ILE A 73 2.03 -18.19 -6.35
N PHE A 74 0.86 -18.80 -6.10
CA PHE A 74 -0.11 -18.32 -5.12
C PHE A 74 0.52 -18.18 -3.73
N ARG A 75 1.25 -19.21 -3.29
CA ARG A 75 1.93 -19.20 -1.98
C ARG A 75 2.98 -18.09 -1.89
N LYS A 76 3.71 -17.82 -2.98
CA LYS A 76 4.70 -16.73 -3.06
C LYS A 76 4.03 -15.36 -2.96
N GLY A 77 2.82 -15.21 -3.49
CA GLY A 77 2.04 -13.97 -3.44
C GLY A 77 1.33 -13.71 -2.12
N LEU A 78 1.16 -14.70 -1.24
CA LEU A 78 0.61 -14.51 0.10
C LEU A 78 1.59 -13.83 1.06
N PRO A 79 1.12 -13.06 2.06
CA PRO A 79 1.99 -12.54 3.10
C PRO A 79 2.59 -13.69 3.91
N PHE A 80 3.87 -13.57 4.25
CA PHE A 80 4.62 -14.63 4.94
C PHE A 80 3.89 -15.16 6.19
N SER A 81 3.33 -14.29 7.02
CA SER A 81 2.60 -14.69 8.24
C SER A 81 1.34 -15.51 7.96
N LEU A 82 0.70 -15.29 6.82
CA LEU A 82 -0.50 -16.02 6.42
C LEU A 82 -0.10 -17.38 5.81
N ALA A 83 0.86 -17.38 4.88
CA ALA A 83 1.39 -18.60 4.26
C ALA A 83 1.99 -19.56 5.30
N ASP A 84 2.80 -19.04 6.23
CA ASP A 84 3.39 -19.81 7.33
C ASP A 84 2.31 -20.41 8.24
N LYS A 85 1.26 -19.63 8.56
CA LYS A 85 0.13 -20.13 9.35
C LYS A 85 -0.60 -21.27 8.63
N ILE A 86 -0.78 -21.20 7.31
CA ILE A 86 -1.42 -22.27 6.51
C ILE A 86 -0.55 -23.54 6.51
N LEU A 87 0.77 -23.40 6.37
CA LEU A 87 1.71 -24.53 6.32
C LEU A 87 1.83 -25.25 7.66
N ASN A 88 1.83 -24.51 8.76
CA ASN A 88 2.04 -25.06 10.11
C ASN A 88 0.74 -25.54 10.79
N GLN A 89 -0.27 -25.95 10.01
CA GLN A 89 -1.54 -26.42 10.56
C GLN A 89 -1.48 -27.88 11.06
N PRO A 90 -2.11 -28.21 12.21
CA PRO A 90 -2.13 -29.57 12.75
C PRO A 90 -2.83 -30.58 11.82
N GLN A 91 -3.88 -30.15 11.12
CA GLN A 91 -4.62 -30.97 10.15
C GLN A 91 -3.87 -31.18 8.81
N GLY A 92 -2.64 -30.67 8.68
CA GLY A 92 -1.89 -30.68 7.43
C GLY A 92 -2.15 -29.45 6.55
N TRP A 93 -1.29 -29.26 5.55
CA TRP A 93 -1.40 -28.19 4.57
C TRP A 93 -2.27 -28.61 3.36
N PRO A 94 -2.91 -27.66 2.66
CA PRO A 94 -3.65 -27.97 1.45
C PRO A 94 -2.75 -28.49 0.33
N THR A 95 -3.21 -29.51 -0.40
CA THR A 95 -2.49 -30.09 -1.55
C THR A 95 -3.03 -29.62 -2.90
N ASP A 96 -4.20 -29.01 -2.90
CA ASP A 96 -4.94 -28.51 -4.05
C ASP A 96 -5.09 -26.99 -4.00
N LEU A 97 -5.19 -26.38 -5.17
CA LEU A 97 -5.29 -24.92 -5.30
C LEU A 97 -6.54 -24.36 -4.60
N GLU A 98 -7.67 -25.08 -4.68
CA GLU A 98 -8.91 -24.70 -4.01
C GLU A 98 -8.79 -24.74 -2.47
N GLY A 99 -8.08 -25.73 -1.92
CA GLY A 99 -7.76 -25.79 -0.51
C GLY A 99 -6.88 -24.62 -0.06
N TRP A 100 -5.93 -24.19 -0.89
CA TRP A 100 -5.12 -22.99 -0.64
C TRP A 100 -5.96 -21.72 -0.60
N TYR A 101 -6.90 -21.55 -1.53
CA TYR A 101 -7.83 -20.41 -1.55
C TYR A 101 -8.67 -20.34 -0.28
N LYS A 102 -9.35 -21.44 0.07
CA LYS A 102 -10.20 -21.51 1.28
C LYS A 102 -9.39 -21.25 2.54
N ALA A 103 -8.17 -21.78 2.62
CA ALA A 103 -7.30 -21.55 3.77
C ALA A 103 -6.87 -20.08 3.88
N ALA A 104 -6.46 -19.45 2.77
CA ALA A 104 -6.06 -18.04 2.74
C ALA A 104 -7.19 -17.12 3.24
N ILE A 105 -8.40 -17.29 2.72
CA ILE A 105 -9.59 -16.52 3.11
C ILE A 105 -9.89 -16.71 4.60
N ARG A 106 -10.03 -17.97 5.05
CA ARG A 106 -10.35 -18.29 6.44
C ARG A 106 -9.33 -17.69 7.41
N PHE A 107 -8.05 -17.79 7.11
CA PHE A 107 -7.01 -17.30 8.01
C PHE A 107 -6.84 -15.78 7.96
N ASP A 108 -7.09 -15.14 6.82
CA ASP A 108 -7.14 -13.68 6.72
C ASP A 108 -8.29 -13.11 7.55
N GLU A 109 -9.49 -13.69 7.45
CA GLU A 109 -10.63 -13.35 8.29
C GLU A 109 -10.33 -13.53 9.79
N GLN A 110 -9.68 -14.64 10.17
CA GLN A 110 -9.24 -14.85 11.56
C GLN A 110 -8.24 -13.79 12.02
N LEU A 111 -7.29 -13.40 11.16
CA LEU A 111 -6.33 -12.35 11.48
C LEU A 111 -7.02 -10.99 11.64
N LYS A 112 -8.00 -10.69 10.78
CA LYS A 112 -8.84 -9.49 10.87
C LYS A 112 -9.64 -9.48 12.18
N TYR A 113 -10.29 -10.59 12.53
CA TYR A 113 -11.03 -10.74 13.77
C TYR A 113 -10.13 -10.62 15.01
N ALA A 114 -8.98 -11.29 15.03
CA ALA A 114 -8.02 -11.21 16.13
C ALA A 114 -7.50 -9.77 16.33
N LYS A 115 -7.21 -9.05 15.24
CA LYS A 115 -6.82 -7.62 15.29
C LYS A 115 -7.95 -6.72 15.81
N ALA A 116 -9.20 -7.02 15.44
CA ALA A 116 -10.37 -6.28 15.90
C ALA A 116 -10.64 -6.50 17.40
N VAL A 117 -10.63 -7.76 17.86
CA VAL A 117 -10.89 -8.14 19.26
C VAL A 117 -9.76 -7.69 20.19
N GLN A 118 -8.50 -7.63 19.71
CA GLN A 118 -7.38 -7.15 20.50
C GLN A 118 -7.44 -5.62 20.78
N LYS A 119 -8.26 -4.86 20.04
CA LYS A 119 -8.58 -3.46 20.39
C LYS A 119 -9.81 -3.47 21.30
N PRO A 120 -9.67 -3.19 22.63
CA PRO A 120 -8.86 -2.11 23.19
C PRO A 120 -7.90 -2.55 24.31
N ARG A 121 -6.60 -2.62 24.03
CA ARG A 121 -5.56 -2.40 25.07
C ARG A 121 -5.40 -0.91 25.41
N ARG A 122 -6.48 -0.13 25.43
CA ARG A 122 -6.44 1.28 25.85
C ARG A 122 -6.37 1.44 27.38
N PHE A 123 -6.48 0.33 28.12
CA PHE A 123 -6.38 0.29 29.58
C PHE A 123 -5.28 -0.65 30.11
N GLN A 124 -4.34 -1.10 29.27
CA GLN A 124 -3.12 -1.73 29.79
C GLN A 124 -2.08 -0.64 30.02
N MET A 125 -2.11 -0.14 31.24
CA MET A 125 -1.09 0.60 32.00
C MET A 125 0.16 0.95 31.21
N ALA A 126 0.50 2.24 31.22
CA ALA A 126 1.86 2.72 31.07
C ALA A 126 2.77 1.96 32.06
N ARG A 127 3.24 0.77 31.67
CA ARG A 127 4.39 0.15 32.29
C ARG A 127 5.57 0.91 31.73
N ASP A 128 6.08 1.83 32.54
CA ASP A 128 7.43 2.35 32.50
C ASP A 128 8.43 1.22 32.20
N LYS A 129 8.64 0.93 30.92
CA LYS A 129 9.84 0.23 30.48
C LYS A 129 10.94 1.27 30.45
N LYS A 130 11.43 1.67 31.62
CA LYS A 130 12.81 2.13 31.77
C LYS A 130 13.69 0.96 31.30
N LYS A 131 14.04 0.95 30.01
CA LYS A 131 15.13 0.14 29.50
C LYS A 131 16.38 0.56 30.28
N LYS A 132 16.79 -0.26 31.24
CA LYS A 132 18.13 -0.19 31.86
C LYS A 132 19.12 -0.61 30.77
N TYR A 133 19.57 0.36 29.96
CA TYR A 133 20.70 0.16 29.06
C TYR A 133 21.94 0.06 29.93
N GLU A 134 22.44 -1.15 30.10
CA GLU A 134 23.78 -1.40 30.64
C GLU A 134 24.77 -0.99 29.55
N LYS A 135 25.33 0.21 29.66
CA LYS A 135 26.25 0.78 28.68
C LYS A 135 27.62 0.13 28.86
N LYS A 136 27.94 -0.86 28.02
CA LYS A 136 29.35 -1.27 27.81
C LYS A 136 30.08 -0.11 27.14
N GLU A 137 31.07 0.42 27.82
CA GLU A 137 32.01 1.40 27.27
C GLU A 137 32.80 0.75 26.15
N VAL A 138 32.75 1.35 24.96
CA VAL A 138 33.71 1.06 23.89
C VAL A 138 34.29 2.41 23.50
N ALA A 139 35.59 2.57 23.78
CA ALA A 139 36.34 3.79 23.52
C ALA A 139 36.48 4.00 22.01
N ILE A 140 35.83 5.05 21.48
CA ILE A 140 36.17 5.65 20.20
C ILE A 140 36.07 7.17 20.35
N ASN A 141 37.17 7.85 20.04
CA ASN A 141 37.36 9.28 20.11
C ASN A 141 36.40 10.03 19.18
N ARG A 142 35.26 10.46 19.74
CA ARG A 142 34.53 11.68 19.37
C ARG A 142 34.14 12.32 20.70
N MET A 143 34.42 13.62 20.87
CA MET A 143 34.03 14.41 22.04
C MET A 143 32.50 14.41 22.17
N ASP A 144 31.96 13.38 22.83
CA ASP A 144 30.57 13.23 23.25
C ASP A 144 30.43 13.98 24.57
N THR A 145 30.25 15.30 24.50
CA THR A 145 29.88 16.14 25.66
C THR A 145 28.45 15.82 26.08
N ARG A 146 28.26 14.63 26.66
CA ARG A 146 27.11 14.39 27.55
C ARG A 146 27.45 15.04 28.88
N LEU A 147 27.29 16.36 28.93
CA LEU A 147 27.28 17.11 30.18
C LEU A 147 26.27 16.43 31.11
N THR A 148 26.71 16.14 32.32
CA THR A 148 25.85 15.69 33.41
C THR A 148 24.79 16.76 33.70
N ASP A 149 23.71 16.38 34.38
CA ASP A 149 22.61 17.33 34.64
C ASP A 149 23.06 18.56 35.45
N ASP A 150 24.14 18.44 36.23
CA ASP A 150 24.69 19.56 37.00
C ASP A 150 25.57 20.47 36.13
N GLU A 151 26.44 19.90 35.28
CA GLU A 151 27.20 20.68 34.29
C GLU A 151 26.25 21.38 33.29
N ARG A 152 25.13 20.74 32.93
CA ARG A 152 24.10 21.35 32.08
C ARG A 152 23.46 22.55 32.77
N LYS A 153 23.19 22.49 34.08
CA LYS A 153 22.64 23.63 34.84
C LYS A 153 23.63 24.78 34.90
N GLU A 154 24.92 24.51 35.07
CA GLU A 154 25.96 25.55 35.04
C GLU A 154 26.02 26.22 33.67
N TYR A 155 26.00 25.45 32.57
CA TYR A 155 25.94 26.01 31.22
C TYR A 155 24.70 26.88 30.99
N MET A 156 23.54 26.50 31.55
CA MET A 156 22.33 27.33 31.49
C MET A 156 22.44 28.59 32.36
N LYS A 157 23.08 28.49 33.53
CA LYS A 157 23.31 29.61 34.45
C LYS A 157 24.27 30.64 33.86
N ASP A 158 25.31 30.17 33.19
CA ASP A 158 26.36 30.99 32.58
C ASP A 158 26.01 31.43 31.14
N GLY A 159 24.85 31.03 30.62
CA GLY A 159 24.38 31.38 29.29
C GLY A 159 25.30 30.90 28.17
N GLN A 160 25.89 29.72 28.33
CA GLN A 160 26.82 29.10 27.39
C GLN A 160 26.09 28.27 26.33
N CYS A 161 26.53 28.39 25.08
CA CYS A 161 26.01 27.62 23.97
C CYS A 161 26.46 26.16 24.06
N PHE A 162 25.52 25.21 24.06
CA PHE A 162 25.84 23.77 24.11
C PHE A 162 26.49 23.22 22.84
N GLN A 163 26.58 24.02 21.77
CA GLN A 163 27.15 23.59 20.49
C GLN A 163 28.58 24.11 20.28
N CYS A 164 28.93 25.29 20.81
CA CYS A 164 30.27 25.88 20.66
C CYS A 164 30.91 26.32 22.00
N ALA A 165 30.25 26.08 23.13
CA ALA A 165 30.67 26.42 24.50
C ALA A 165 30.96 27.92 24.76
N LYS A 166 30.51 28.83 23.89
CA LYS A 166 30.68 30.28 24.08
C LYS A 166 29.51 30.90 24.85
N GLN A 167 29.80 31.86 25.72
CA GLN A 167 28.80 32.62 26.49
C GLN A 167 28.03 33.63 25.60
N GLY A 168 26.82 33.98 26.01
CA GLY A 168 26.02 35.05 25.42
C GLY A 168 24.97 34.61 24.39
N HIS A 169 24.89 33.31 24.07
CA HIS A 169 23.83 32.75 23.22
C HIS A 169 23.59 31.28 23.53
N LEU A 170 22.39 30.78 23.25
CA LEU A 170 22.05 29.36 23.37
C LEU A 170 22.21 28.66 22.00
N SER A 171 22.26 27.33 21.98
CA SER A 171 22.44 26.54 20.74
C SER A 171 21.43 26.84 19.63
N ARG A 172 20.26 27.37 19.99
CA ARG A 172 19.23 27.75 19.01
C ARG A 172 19.67 28.95 18.17
N ASP A 173 20.44 29.84 18.77
CA ASP A 173 20.91 31.13 18.23
C ASP A 173 22.42 31.08 17.92
N CYS A 174 23.00 29.87 17.84
CA CYS A 174 24.40 29.71 17.55
C CYS A 174 24.71 30.12 16.09
N PRO A 175 25.58 31.11 15.86
CA PRO A 175 25.88 31.59 14.51
C PRO A 175 26.57 30.54 13.63
N GLN A 176 27.06 29.43 14.20
CA GLN A 176 27.68 28.31 13.49
C GLN A 176 26.68 27.20 13.05
N LYS A 177 25.37 27.39 13.27
CA LYS A 177 24.37 26.32 13.11
C LYS A 177 24.09 25.86 11.67
N ASN A 178 24.48 26.64 10.64
CA ASN A 178 24.04 26.41 9.25
C ASN A 178 25.13 25.95 8.25
N MET A 179 26.35 25.61 8.64
CA MET A 179 27.37 25.13 7.69
C MET A 179 27.36 23.61 7.46
N GLY A 180 26.20 23.00 7.17
CA GLY A 180 26.20 21.60 6.72
C GLY A 180 24.92 20.79 6.88
N ARG A 181 23.75 21.33 6.51
CA ARG A 181 22.56 20.49 6.29
C ARG A 181 21.89 20.87 4.98
N ASN A 182 22.03 19.99 3.99
CA ASN A 182 21.16 19.98 2.81
C ASN A 182 19.71 19.87 3.29
N GLU A 183 18.92 20.89 3.01
CA GLU A 183 17.47 20.86 3.18
C GLU A 183 16.86 19.99 2.08
N GLU A 184 16.81 18.68 2.30
CA GLU A 184 15.82 17.86 1.62
C GLU A 184 14.45 18.22 2.19
N HIS A 185 13.70 19.00 1.41
CA HIS A 185 12.27 19.20 1.58
C HIS A 185 11.59 17.83 1.64
N ARG A 186 11.26 17.38 2.85
CA ARG A 186 10.46 16.18 3.06
C ARG A 186 9.03 16.46 2.64
N GLU A 187 8.75 16.25 1.36
CA GLU A 187 7.40 16.28 0.84
C GLU A 187 6.58 15.17 1.52
N GLN A 188 5.60 15.58 2.31
CA GLN A 188 4.70 14.66 2.99
C GLN A 188 3.88 13.94 1.92
N LYS A 189 4.17 12.65 1.69
CA LYS A 189 3.40 11.79 0.77
C LYS A 189 1.93 11.81 1.21
N LYS A 190 1.08 12.53 0.47
CA LYS A 190 -0.36 12.61 0.73
C LYS A 190 -0.96 11.23 0.58
N MET A 191 -1.73 10.80 1.57
CA MET A 191 -2.35 9.48 1.56
C MET A 191 -3.53 9.48 0.56
N PRO A 192 -3.85 8.35 -0.11
CA PRO A 192 -4.99 8.25 -1.03
C PRO A 192 -6.32 8.75 -0.44
N ARG A 193 -6.45 8.64 0.89
CA ARG A 193 -7.59 9.14 1.66
C ARG A 193 -7.71 10.67 1.65
N ASP A 194 -6.60 11.40 1.60
CA ASP A 194 -6.61 12.87 1.52
C ASP A 194 -6.98 13.36 0.12
N ALA A 195 -6.63 12.59 -0.92
CA ALA A 195 -7.09 12.84 -2.28
C ALA A 195 -8.60 12.57 -2.39
N TYR A 196 -9.09 11.46 -1.82
CA TYR A 196 -10.52 11.11 -1.80
C TYR A 196 -11.40 12.15 -1.08
N VAL A 197 -10.96 12.64 0.08
CA VAL A 197 -11.70 13.68 0.84
C VAL A 197 -11.74 15.00 0.07
N LYS A 198 -10.67 15.35 -0.65
CA LYS A 198 -10.65 16.53 -1.52
C LYS A 198 -11.58 16.38 -2.72
N ILE A 199 -11.57 15.20 -3.35
CA ILE A 199 -12.48 14.89 -4.47
C ILE A 199 -13.94 14.96 -4.00
N GLN A 200 -14.28 14.39 -2.83
CA GLN A 200 -15.63 14.49 -2.27
C GLN A 200 -16.03 15.94 -1.90
N ALA A 201 -15.10 16.75 -1.42
CA ALA A 201 -15.37 18.16 -1.12
C ALA A 201 -15.64 18.95 -2.41
N ILE A 202 -14.86 18.70 -3.46
CA ILE A 202 -15.04 19.31 -4.79
C ILE A 202 -16.38 18.87 -5.39
N ILE A 203 -16.74 17.58 -5.33
CA ILE A 203 -18.02 17.06 -5.86
C ILE A 203 -19.24 17.69 -5.16
N LYS A 204 -19.12 18.05 -3.88
CA LYS A 204 -20.18 18.75 -3.14
C LYS A 204 -20.37 20.21 -3.55
N GLU A 205 -19.42 20.82 -4.24
CA GLU A 205 -19.49 22.20 -4.74
C GLU A 205 -20.15 22.31 -6.13
N TYR A 206 -20.38 21.20 -6.83
CA TYR A 206 -21.07 21.15 -8.12
C TYR A 206 -22.59 20.91 -7.98
N ASP A 207 -23.36 21.51 -8.88
CA ASP A 207 -24.83 21.47 -8.89
C ASP A 207 -25.37 20.04 -9.10
N THR A 208 -26.54 19.80 -8.51
CA THR A 208 -27.27 18.51 -8.41
C THR A 208 -27.48 17.79 -9.74
N LYS A 209 -27.41 18.50 -10.87
CA LYS A 209 -27.55 17.93 -12.20
C LYS A 209 -26.26 17.24 -12.71
N GLU A 210 -25.09 17.77 -12.35
CA GLU A 210 -23.79 17.21 -12.77
C GLU A 210 -23.33 16.05 -11.85
N GLN A 211 -23.83 16.00 -10.61
CA GLN A 211 -23.63 14.85 -9.71
C GLN A 211 -24.29 13.55 -10.23
N GLY A 212 -25.40 13.67 -10.97
CA GLY A 212 -26.10 12.53 -11.57
C GLY A 212 -25.30 11.87 -12.70
N GLU A 213 -24.71 12.67 -13.58
CA GLU A 213 -23.89 12.18 -14.70
C GLU A 213 -22.61 11.47 -14.21
N LEU A 214 -22.04 11.93 -13.09
CA LEU A 214 -20.87 11.31 -12.47
C LEU A 214 -21.19 10.00 -11.73
N LEU A 215 -22.38 9.90 -11.13
CA LEU A 215 -22.89 8.65 -10.52
C LEU A 215 -23.26 7.60 -11.58
N ASP A 216 -23.79 8.00 -12.73
CA ASP A 216 -24.05 7.10 -13.86
C ASP A 216 -22.75 6.54 -14.46
N ILE A 217 -21.69 7.34 -14.54
CA ILE A 217 -20.37 6.85 -15.00
C ILE A 217 -19.76 5.87 -13.98
N ILE A 218 -19.88 6.11 -12.68
CA ILE A 218 -19.33 5.21 -11.64
C ILE A 218 -20.11 3.89 -11.55
N THR A 219 -21.44 3.95 -11.66
CA THR A 219 -22.30 2.75 -11.59
C THR A 219 -22.23 1.89 -12.85
N MET A 220 -21.86 2.44 -14.01
CA MET A 220 -21.58 1.64 -15.21
C MET A 220 -20.34 0.74 -15.10
N TYR A 221 -19.42 1.01 -14.18
CA TYR A 221 -18.22 0.17 -13.96
C TYR A 221 -18.34 -0.80 -12.78
N GLU A 222 -19.40 -0.72 -11.95
CA GLU A 222 -19.64 -1.68 -10.85
C GLU A 222 -20.49 -2.90 -11.27
N VAL A 223 -20.92 -3.02 -12.54
CA VAL A 223 -21.66 -4.19 -13.04
C VAL A 223 -20.74 -5.23 -13.70
N PHE A 224 -19.42 -4.98 -13.73
CA PHE A 224 -18.43 -5.91 -14.30
C PHE A 224 -17.36 -6.39 -13.31
N PHE A 225 -17.66 -6.42 -12.02
CA PHE A 225 -16.92 -7.22 -11.02
C PHE A 225 -17.87 -7.92 -10.06
#